data_AF-A0A2H0G8L6-F1
#
_entry.id   AF-A0A2H0G8L6-F1
#
_cell.length_a   1.000
_cell.length_b   1.000
_cell.length_c   1.000
_cell.angle_alpha   90.00
_cell.angle_beta   90.00
_cell.angle_gamma   90.00
#
_symmetry.space_group_name_H-M   'P 1'
#
loop_
_entity.id
_entity.type
_entity.pdbx_description
1 polymer ?
#
loop_
_entity_poly.entity_id
_entity_poly.type
_entity_poly.pdbx_seq_one_letter_code
_entity_poly.pdbx_strand_id
1 'polypeptide(L)'
;KHKFIDEAYYMPSKDLIVLPDTSQFKNSLVYYSTAFHELSHWTGAAHRLNRVFGKFFKSKEYAFEELVAELSTALVCGSLSITKDFTNNTAYIKSWIAAFKNDVTIFFKAAAFAQKSADYILAFNQELKQVA
;
A
#
# COMPACT_ATOMS: atom_id res chain seq x y z
N LYS A 1 10.83 10.70 0.95
CA LYS A 1 11.36 11.98 0.38
C LYS A 1 10.23 12.69 -0.35
N HIS A 2 10.08 14.00 -0.18
CA HIS A 2 9.09 14.79 -0.92
C HIS A 2 9.73 15.45 -2.15
N LYS A 3 8.98 15.52 -3.25
CA LYS A 3 9.36 16.19 -4.51
C LYS A 3 8.11 16.73 -5.19
N PHE A 4 8.24 17.80 -5.98
CA PHE A 4 7.15 18.26 -6.84
C PHE A 4 6.96 17.30 -8.04
N ILE A 5 6.09 16.29 -7.87
CA ILE A 5 5.80 15.21 -8.82
C ILE A 5 4.31 14.83 -8.73
N ASP A 6 3.76 14.20 -9.77
CA ASP A 6 2.32 13.89 -9.81
C ASP A 6 1.97 12.53 -9.18
N GLU A 7 2.92 11.60 -9.13
CA GLU A 7 2.70 10.24 -8.64
C GLU A 7 3.69 9.86 -7.52
N ALA A 8 3.16 9.26 -6.46
CA ALA A 8 3.94 8.64 -5.40
C ALA A 8 4.47 7.28 -5.86
N TYR A 9 5.61 6.85 -5.32
CA TYR A 9 6.14 5.52 -5.55
C TYR A 9 7.15 5.10 -4.48
N TYR A 10 7.19 3.80 -4.21
CA TYR A 10 8.32 3.11 -3.62
C TYR A 10 9.33 2.69 -4.71
N MET A 11 10.62 2.98 -4.48
CA MET A 11 11.74 2.59 -5.35
C MET A 11 12.56 1.47 -4.69
N PRO A 12 12.36 0.19 -5.06
CA PRO A 12 13.04 -0.94 -4.41
C PRO A 12 14.57 -0.90 -4.51
N SER A 13 15.11 -0.42 -5.64
CA SER A 13 16.56 -0.36 -5.87
C SER A 13 17.31 0.60 -4.94
N LYS A 14 16.60 1.58 -4.35
CA LYS A 14 17.17 2.55 -3.41
C LYS A 14 16.55 2.46 -2.02
N ASP A 15 15.65 1.48 -1.83
CA ASP A 15 14.82 1.35 -0.63
C ASP A 15 14.22 2.69 -0.16
N LEU A 16 13.60 3.43 -1.10
CA LEU A 16 13.18 4.81 -0.87
C LEU A 16 11.75 5.04 -1.31
N ILE A 17 10.93 5.60 -0.42
CA ILE A 17 9.62 6.15 -0.76
C ILE A 17 9.77 7.60 -1.23
N VAL A 18 9.16 7.92 -2.37
CA VAL A 18 9.04 9.27 -2.90
C VAL A 18 7.56 9.65 -2.94
N LEU A 19 7.22 10.79 -2.32
CA LEU A 19 5.88 11.36 -2.32
C LEU A 19 5.87 12.70 -3.06
N PRO A 20 4.75 13.09 -3.68
CA PRO A 20 4.47 14.46 -4.09
C PRO A 20 4.74 15.45 -2.96
N ASP A 21 4.96 16.73 -3.26
CA ASP A 21 5.11 17.74 -2.23
C ASP A 21 3.85 17.79 -1.37
N THR A 22 4.00 18.00 -0.06
CA THR A 22 2.86 18.10 0.86
C THR A 22 1.83 19.15 0.42
N SER A 23 2.25 20.22 -0.27
CA SER A 23 1.35 21.25 -0.80
C SER A 23 0.50 20.78 -1.98
N GLN A 24 0.87 19.67 -2.64
CA GLN A 24 0.10 19.09 -3.75
C GLN A 24 -1.08 18.23 -3.26
N PHE A 25 -1.08 17.84 -1.98
CA PHE A 25 -2.17 17.03 -1.43
C PHE A 25 -3.36 17.90 -1.05
N LYS A 26 -4.55 17.47 -1.47
CA LYS A 26 -5.82 18.15 -1.16
C LYS A 26 -6.06 18.28 0.35
N ASN A 27 -5.66 17.28 1.12
CA ASN A 27 -5.77 17.25 2.57
C ASN A 27 -4.85 16.15 3.16
N SER A 28 -4.76 16.13 4.49
CA SER A 28 -3.96 15.15 5.23
C SER A 28 -4.43 13.70 5.05
N LEU A 29 -5.73 13.46 4.86
CA LEU A 29 -6.26 12.10 4.66
C LEU A 29 -5.73 11.49 3.36
N VAL A 30 -5.75 12.26 2.26
CA VAL A 30 -5.18 11.83 0.98
C VAL A 30 -3.69 11.56 1.16
N TYR A 31 -2.96 12.49 1.77
CA TYR A 31 -1.53 12.32 2.07
C TYR A 31 -1.22 11.02 2.81
N TYR A 32 -1.87 10.78 3.95
CA TYR A 32 -1.61 9.59 4.76
C TYR A 32 -2.00 8.31 4.03
N SER A 33 -3.13 8.31 3.30
CA SER A 33 -3.54 7.14 2.52
C SER A 33 -2.54 6.80 1.41
N THR A 34 -1.98 7.82 0.72
CA THR A 34 -0.93 7.63 -0.28
C THR A 34 0.37 7.16 0.37
N ALA A 35 0.76 7.75 1.50
CA ALA A 35 1.97 7.35 2.22
C ALA A 35 1.89 5.90 2.71
N PHE A 36 0.74 5.46 3.23
CA PHE A 36 0.54 4.08 3.68
C PHE A 36 0.52 3.08 2.52
N HIS A 37 0.05 3.48 1.34
CA HIS A 37 0.15 2.66 0.12
C HIS A 37 1.60 2.38 -0.23
N GLU A 38 2.41 3.43 -0.33
CA GLU A 38 3.84 3.27 -0.61
C GLU A 38 4.61 2.58 0.51
N LEU A 39 4.21 2.78 1.77
CA LEU A 39 4.75 2.03 2.91
C LEU A 39 4.42 0.54 2.81
N SER A 40 3.23 0.20 2.33
CA SER A 40 2.89 -1.21 2.10
C SER A 40 3.80 -1.82 1.05
N HIS A 41 4.05 -1.15 -0.08
CA HIS A 41 5.04 -1.63 -1.05
C HIS A 41 6.43 -1.73 -0.42
N TRP A 42 6.82 -0.74 0.39
CA TRP A 42 8.09 -0.77 1.10
C TRP A 42 8.22 -2.03 1.96
N THR A 43 7.20 -2.47 2.71
CA THR A 43 7.29 -3.71 3.51
C THR A 43 7.62 -4.96 2.69
N GLY A 44 7.35 -4.96 1.38
CA GLY A 44 7.58 -6.10 0.50
C GLY A 44 9.04 -6.35 0.13
N ALA A 45 9.99 -5.46 0.47
CA ALA A 45 11.40 -5.67 0.12
C ALA A 45 11.97 -6.99 0.67
N ALA A 46 13.02 -7.49 0.00
CA ALA A 46 13.63 -8.79 0.28
C ALA A 46 14.11 -8.98 1.73
N HIS A 47 14.56 -7.90 2.37
CA HIS A 47 15.04 -7.92 3.75
C HIS A 47 13.94 -7.61 4.79
N ARG A 48 12.68 -7.55 4.36
CA ARG A 48 11.48 -7.37 5.19
C ARG A 48 10.52 -8.55 4.99
N LEU A 49 9.38 -8.35 4.35
CA LEU A 49 8.40 -9.41 4.10
C LEU A 49 8.66 -10.23 2.83
N ASN A 50 9.71 -9.87 2.07
CA ASN A 50 10.20 -10.60 0.91
C ASN A 50 9.08 -11.01 -0.08
N ARG A 51 8.27 -10.03 -0.48
CA ARG A 51 7.23 -10.21 -1.50
C ARG A 51 7.82 -9.96 -2.88
N VAL A 52 7.38 -10.75 -3.85
CA VAL A 52 7.87 -10.66 -5.22
C VAL A 52 7.05 -9.62 -5.98
N PHE A 53 7.70 -8.52 -6.36
CA PHE A 53 7.14 -7.51 -7.26
C PHE A 53 7.18 -8.01 -8.70
N GLY A 54 6.11 -7.78 -9.46
CA GLY A 54 6.14 -7.96 -10.90
C GLY A 54 7.18 -7.06 -11.55
N LYS A 55 7.99 -7.61 -12.47
CA LYS A 55 9.04 -6.84 -13.16
C LYS A 55 8.49 -5.81 -14.16
N PHE A 56 7.24 -5.96 -14.59
CA PHE A 56 6.60 -5.15 -15.62
C PHE A 56 5.27 -4.58 -15.12
N PHE A 57 5.04 -3.30 -15.43
CA PHE A 57 3.73 -2.67 -15.23
C PHE A 57 2.65 -3.49 -15.95
N LYS A 58 1.50 -3.69 -15.29
CA LYS A 58 0.38 -4.54 -15.74
C LYS A 58 0.65 -6.05 -15.78
N SER A 59 1.77 -6.55 -15.25
CA SER A 59 1.92 -8.00 -15.03
C SER A 59 0.93 -8.49 -13.95
N LYS A 60 0.65 -9.79 -13.92
CA LYS A 60 -0.23 -10.37 -12.89
C LYS A 60 0.33 -10.18 -11.49
N GLU A 61 1.64 -10.30 -11.35
CA GLU A 61 2.37 -10.11 -10.10
C GLU A 61 2.33 -8.64 -9.66
N TYR A 62 2.45 -7.71 -10.60
CA TYR A 62 2.28 -6.28 -10.32
C TYR A 62 0.87 -5.98 -9.81
N ALA A 63 -0.17 -6.45 -10.52
CA ALA A 63 -1.55 -6.27 -10.09
C ALA A 63 -1.85 -6.92 -8.73
N PHE A 64 -1.21 -8.06 -8.43
CA PHE A 64 -1.31 -8.71 -7.13
C PHE A 64 -0.71 -7.86 -6.01
N GLU A 65 0.46 -7.27 -6.22
CA GLU A 65 1.11 -6.43 -5.21
C GLU A 65 0.39 -5.10 -4.98
N GLU A 66 -0.17 -4.47 -6.02
CA GLU A 66 -1.05 -3.29 -5.86
C GLU A 66 -2.30 -3.62 -5.01
N LEU A 67 -2.89 -4.80 -5.22
CA LEU A 67 -4.00 -5.26 -4.39
C LEU A 67 -3.59 -5.46 -2.92
N VAL A 68 -2.40 -6.03 -2.69
CA VAL A 68 -1.83 -6.16 -1.33
C VAL A 68 -1.64 -4.78 -0.71
N ALA A 69 -1.11 -3.81 -1.46
CA ALA A 69 -0.88 -2.45 -0.98
C ALA A 69 -2.17 -1.71 -0.63
N GLU A 70 -3.21 -1.83 -1.45
CA GLU A 70 -4.48 -1.17 -1.18
C GLU A 70 -5.19 -1.77 0.04
N LEU A 71 -5.24 -3.10 0.14
CA LEU A 71 -5.84 -3.79 1.27
C LEU A 71 -5.09 -3.46 2.56
N SER A 72 -3.75 -3.45 2.53
CA SER A 72 -2.92 -3.06 3.67
C SER A 72 -3.20 -1.63 4.10
N THR A 73 -3.31 -0.71 3.14
CA THR A 73 -3.65 0.69 3.42
C THR A 73 -5.00 0.82 4.09
N ALA A 74 -6.01 0.07 3.63
CA ALA A 74 -7.33 0.06 4.25
C ALA A 74 -7.27 -0.43 5.71
N LEU A 75 -6.51 -1.49 5.99
CA LEU A 75 -6.32 -2.03 7.34
C LEU A 75 -5.61 -0.99 8.25
N VAL A 76 -4.50 -0.42 7.79
CA VAL A 76 -3.74 0.59 8.56
C VAL A 76 -4.59 1.83 8.84
N CYS A 77 -5.26 2.38 7.83
CA CYS A 77 -6.16 3.53 8.01
C CYS A 77 -7.29 3.21 9.00
N GLY A 78 -7.89 2.02 8.90
CA GLY A 78 -8.92 1.56 9.85
C GLY A 78 -8.41 1.49 11.29
N SER A 79 -7.23 0.90 11.49
CA SER A 79 -6.59 0.79 12.82
C SER A 79 -6.21 2.14 13.43
N LEU A 80 -5.93 3.15 12.60
CA LEU A 80 -5.56 4.51 13.03
C LEU A 80 -6.75 5.48 13.06
N SER A 81 -7.97 5.00 12.82
CA SER A 81 -9.18 5.83 12.73
C SER A 81 -9.07 6.96 11.69
N ILE A 82 -8.34 6.72 10.61
CA ILE A 82 -8.22 7.62 9.46
C ILE A 82 -9.32 7.25 8.47
N THR A 83 -10.27 8.16 8.27
CA THR A 83 -11.33 7.97 7.27
C THR A 83 -10.73 8.03 5.87
N LYS A 84 -10.47 6.87 5.28
CA LYS A 84 -10.07 6.77 3.87
C LYS A 84 -11.30 6.94 2.99
N ASP A 85 -11.26 7.95 2.12
CA ASP A 85 -12.25 8.09 1.06
C ASP A 85 -11.92 7.11 -0.07
N PHE A 86 -12.72 6.05 -0.19
CA PHE A 86 -12.54 5.01 -1.21
C PHE A 86 -13.23 5.35 -2.54
N THR A 87 -13.84 6.53 -2.69
CA THR A 87 -14.59 6.87 -3.93
C THR A 87 -13.74 6.78 -5.20
N ASN A 88 -12.44 7.09 -5.12
CA ASN A 88 -11.51 6.96 -6.25
C ASN A 88 -11.04 5.53 -6.54
N ASN A 89 -11.36 4.54 -5.68
CA ASN A 89 -10.89 3.16 -5.83
C ASN A 89 -11.84 2.28 -6.66
N THR A 90 -12.97 2.81 -7.14
CA THR A 90 -13.96 2.04 -7.91
C THR A 90 -13.40 1.48 -9.22
N ALA A 91 -12.47 2.18 -9.87
CA ALA A 91 -11.80 1.68 -11.07
C ALA A 91 -10.92 0.46 -10.77
N TYR A 92 -10.15 0.51 -9.68
CA TYR A 92 -9.28 -0.56 -9.23
C TYR A 92 -10.08 -1.77 -8.72
N ILE A 93 -11.11 -1.55 -7.89
CA ILE A 93 -12.00 -2.60 -7.39
C ILE A 93 -12.70 -3.31 -8.56
N LYS A 94 -13.16 -2.59 -9.59
CA LYS A 94 -13.74 -3.22 -10.79
C LYS A 94 -12.70 -4.04 -11.57
N SER A 95 -11.48 -3.52 -11.72
CA SER A 95 -10.39 -4.25 -12.38
C SER A 95 -10.00 -5.52 -11.60
N TRP A 96 -10.04 -5.46 -10.27
CA TRP A 96 -9.77 -6.58 -9.38
C TRP A 96 -10.89 -7.60 -9.39
N ILE A 97 -12.16 -7.19 -9.31
CA ILE A 97 -13.32 -8.09 -9.47
C ILE A 97 -13.25 -8.81 -10.82
N ALA A 98 -12.88 -8.12 -11.90
CA ALA A 98 -12.70 -8.75 -13.21
C ALA A 98 -11.53 -9.76 -13.23
N ALA A 99 -10.42 -9.45 -12.57
CA ALA A 99 -9.29 -10.37 -12.41
C ALA A 99 -9.63 -11.59 -11.51
N PHE A 100 -10.46 -11.41 -10.48
CA PHE A 100 -10.85 -12.46 -9.53
C PHE A 100 -11.93 -13.40 -10.04
N LYS A 101 -12.71 -13.02 -11.05
CA LYS A 101 -13.74 -13.90 -11.64
C LYS A 101 -13.20 -15.27 -12.07
N ASN A 102 -11.90 -15.37 -12.32
CA ASN A 102 -11.25 -16.61 -12.73
C ASN A 102 -10.58 -17.38 -11.57
N ASP A 103 -10.31 -16.75 -10.41
CA ASP A 103 -9.72 -17.40 -9.23
C ASP A 103 -9.85 -16.53 -7.96
N VAL A 104 -10.79 -16.90 -7.08
CA VAL A 104 -11.03 -16.19 -5.79
C VAL A 104 -9.95 -16.47 -4.73
N THR A 105 -9.13 -17.51 -4.90
CA THR A 105 -8.07 -17.85 -3.93
C THR A 105 -6.98 -16.78 -3.91
N ILE A 106 -6.77 -16.10 -5.04
CA ILE A 106 -5.85 -14.98 -5.19
C ILE A 106 -6.22 -13.84 -4.23
N PHE A 107 -7.51 -13.55 -4.05
CA PHE A 107 -7.96 -12.51 -3.13
C PHE A 107 -7.58 -12.83 -1.68
N PHE A 108 -7.87 -14.05 -1.20
CA PHE A 108 -7.52 -14.45 0.16
C PHE A 108 -6.00 -14.46 0.39
N LYS A 109 -5.24 -14.87 -0.62
CA LYS A 109 -3.78 -14.80 -0.57
C LYS A 109 -3.28 -13.36 -0.46
N ALA A 110 -3.84 -12.45 -1.25
CA ALA A 110 -3.51 -11.02 -1.17
C ALA A 110 -3.89 -10.43 0.19
N ALA A 111 -5.08 -10.75 0.71
CA ALA A 111 -5.52 -10.32 2.03
C ALA A 111 -4.59 -10.81 3.15
N ALA A 112 -4.09 -12.05 3.08
CA ALA A 112 -3.13 -12.57 4.03
C ALA A 112 -1.78 -11.82 3.99
N PHE A 113 -1.30 -11.45 2.81
CA PHE A 113 -0.10 -10.59 2.69
C PHE A 113 -0.35 -9.15 3.15
N ALA A 114 -1.54 -8.62 2.85
CA ALA A 114 -1.96 -7.29 3.28
C ALA A 114 -2.01 -7.17 4.80
N GLN A 115 -2.55 -8.18 5.49
CA GLN A 115 -2.54 -8.23 6.95
C GLN A 115 -1.11 -8.20 7.50
N LYS A 116 -0.21 -9.05 6.97
CA LYS A 116 1.22 -9.04 7.37
C LYS A 116 1.88 -7.68 7.13
N SER A 117 1.57 -7.02 6.02
CA SER A 117 2.07 -5.68 5.70
C SER A 117 1.57 -4.64 6.71
N ALA A 118 0.27 -4.65 7.00
CA ALA A 118 -0.35 -3.75 7.97
C ALA A 118 0.20 -3.97 9.38
N ASP A 119 0.31 -5.22 9.83
CA ASP A 119 0.89 -5.58 11.13
C ASP A 119 2.34 -5.06 11.25
N TYR A 120 3.14 -5.25 10.20
CA TYR A 120 4.51 -4.76 10.15
C TYR A 120 4.59 -3.24 10.28
N ILE A 121 3.71 -2.50 9.58
CA ILE A 121 3.65 -1.03 9.67
C ILE A 121 3.21 -0.58 11.07
N LEU A 122 2.18 -1.21 11.62
CA LEU A 122 1.59 -0.83 12.91
C LEU A 122 2.50 -1.19 14.10
N ALA A 123 3.38 -2.18 13.97
CA ALA A 123 4.34 -2.55 15.00
C ALA A 123 5.25 -1.37 15.40
N PHE A 124 5.70 -0.54 14.44
CA PHE A 124 6.50 0.66 14.72
C PHE A 124 5.76 1.67 15.60
N ASN A 125 4.42 1.76 15.48
CA ASN A 125 3.62 2.62 16.34
C ASN A 125 3.49 2.07 17.77
N GLN A 126 3.50 0.74 17.93
CA GLN A 126 3.44 0.11 19.25
C GLN A 126 4.78 0.25 19.99
N GLU A 127 5.90 0.12 19.29
CA GLU A 127 7.24 0.35 19.85
C GLU A 127 7.38 1.80 20.36
N LEU A 128 6.92 2.79 19.60
CA LEU A 128 6.93 4.19 20.03
C LEU A 128 6.13 4.44 21.32
N LYS A 129 5.05 3.69 21.56
CA LYS A 129 4.25 3.78 22.79
C LYS A 129 4.88 3.09 24.00
N GLN A 130 5.85 2.19 23.79
CA GLN A 130 6.55 1.50 24.89
C GLN A 130 7.79 2.27 25.36
N VAL A 131 8.31 3.19 24.54
CA VAL A 131 9.49 4.01 24.84
C VAL A 131 9.13 5.42 25.35
N ALA A 132 7.86 5.82 25.21
CA ALA A 132 7.30 7.10 25.70
C ALA A 132 6.64 6.92 27.07
#